data_AF-A0A650F3N4-F1
#
_entry.id   AF-A0A650F3N4-F1
#
_cell.length_a   1.000
_cell.length_b   1.000
_cell.length_c   1.000
_cell.angle_alpha   90.00
_cell.angle_beta   90.00
_cell.angle_gamma   90.00
#
_symmetry.space_group_name_H-M   'P 1'
#
loop_
_entity.id
_entity.type
_entity.pdbx_description
1 polymer ?
#
loop_
_entity_poly.entity_id
_entity_poly.type
_entity_poly.pdbx_seq_one_letter_code
_entity_poly.pdbx_strand_id
1 'polypeptide(L)'
;MKTLLRLLVAFAVLSGSCACTPPEEDVHPKKRSSRSDNLKRYLPKAQELRALEQARSKPVVEGALVHSSALKEFLPKSPDTRISAAVSAQRVALQNAVREEFARRAAEKISVLLRQFEAEAVSSAQTAQTPQELAARVEELNAHYNGALTAVGQEENSRSWSLPDKGQSRLSKQDLQQVFKRLSAELERDYGAPCAKKAEPVLRAAADGYALVLSSVKTPEDLEEQFARVGREADEAFAQVAAQYGDPALILSAEDAASLKARMISAHQQVEQEFEKLYGKDAVLQARALFERYLNGAETLLAAPGRLSSATEQLDALNAAYREDMAALQVKLNEDLEQKLLAARIVRPL
;
A
#
# COMPACT_ATOMS: atom_id res chain seq x y z
N MET A 1 1.97 31.85 59.83
CA MET A 1 0.96 32.64 59.09
C MET A 1 -0.46 32.13 59.36
N LYS A 2 -0.93 32.24 60.61
CA LYS A 2 -2.28 31.83 61.06
C LYS A 2 -2.99 32.95 61.84
N THR A 3 -2.54 34.18 61.67
CA THR A 3 -2.96 35.36 62.46
C THR A 3 -3.50 36.52 61.61
N LEU A 4 -3.62 36.34 60.28
CA LEU A 4 -4.16 37.36 59.36
C LEU A 4 -5.61 37.06 58.89
N LEU A 5 -6.14 35.87 59.18
CA LEU A 5 -7.48 35.43 58.75
C LEU A 5 -8.59 35.69 59.80
N ARG A 6 -8.25 36.14 61.01
CA ARG A 6 -9.25 36.38 62.09
C ARG A 6 -9.60 37.85 62.32
N LEU A 7 -8.96 38.78 61.60
CA LEU A 7 -9.18 40.23 61.77
C LEU A 7 -10.05 40.85 60.66
N LEU A 8 -10.31 40.13 59.56
CA LEU A 8 -11.19 40.57 58.47
C LEU A 8 -12.67 40.17 58.66
N VAL A 9 -12.97 39.30 59.62
CA VAL A 9 -14.35 38.90 59.97
C VAL A 9 -15.03 39.92 60.91
N ALA A 10 -14.26 40.81 61.54
CA ALA A 10 -14.79 41.80 62.48
C ALA A 10 -15.17 43.15 61.83
N PHE A 11 -14.86 43.38 60.55
CA PHE A 11 -15.13 44.66 59.86
C PHE A 11 -16.34 44.64 58.91
N ALA A 12 -16.95 43.48 58.68
CA ALA A 12 -18.17 43.36 57.86
C ALA A 12 -19.48 43.37 58.69
N VAL A 13 -19.39 43.51 60.01
CA VAL A 13 -20.52 43.42 60.95
C VAL A 13 -21.00 44.79 61.45
N LEU A 14 -20.39 45.91 61.02
CA LEU A 14 -20.55 47.22 61.67
C LEU A 14 -20.83 48.42 60.74
N SER A 15 -21.43 48.22 59.57
CA SER A 15 -21.91 49.34 58.77
C SER A 15 -23.24 49.04 58.07
N GLY A 16 -24.34 49.49 58.69
CA GLY A 16 -25.60 49.71 57.97
C GLY A 16 -26.89 49.37 58.75
N SER A 17 -27.16 50.05 59.86
CA SER A 17 -28.49 50.10 60.45
C SER A 17 -29.35 51.15 59.73
N CYS A 18 -30.50 50.76 59.17
CA CYS A 18 -31.65 51.65 58.96
C CYS A 18 -32.94 50.83 58.72
N ALA A 19 -33.89 50.99 59.65
CA ALA A 19 -35.34 50.83 59.51
C ALA A 19 -35.89 49.67 58.65
N CYS A 20 -36.16 48.51 59.28
CA CYS A 20 -37.14 47.56 58.77
C CYS A 20 -38.52 47.88 59.37
N THR A 21 -39.23 48.82 58.74
CA THR A 21 -40.69 48.69 58.64
C THR A 21 -40.99 47.35 57.97
N PRO A 22 -41.95 46.55 58.46
CA PRO A 22 -42.31 45.33 57.76
C PRO A 22 -42.82 45.72 56.37
N PRO A 23 -42.25 45.23 55.26
CA PRO A 23 -42.95 45.34 54.00
C PRO A 23 -44.25 44.54 54.18
N GLU A 24 -45.35 45.22 53.87
CA GLU A 24 -46.70 44.69 53.87
C GLU A 24 -46.74 43.28 53.29
N GLU A 25 -47.64 42.49 53.85
CA GLU A 25 -48.11 41.24 53.27
C GLU A 25 -48.59 41.47 51.83
N ASP A 26 -47.67 41.49 50.87
CA ASP A 26 -47.95 40.95 49.55
C ASP A 26 -47.87 39.43 49.69
N VAL A 27 -48.90 38.88 50.35
CA VAL A 27 -49.45 37.58 49.97
C VAL A 27 -49.88 37.75 48.52
N HIS A 28 -48.90 37.69 47.60
CA HIS A 28 -49.19 37.40 46.22
C HIS A 28 -49.98 36.11 46.26
N PRO A 29 -51.25 36.09 45.83
CA PRO A 29 -51.96 34.83 45.72
C PRO A 29 -51.06 33.96 44.87
N LYS A 30 -50.77 32.72 45.32
CA LYS A 30 -50.17 31.70 44.48
C LYS A 30 -50.96 31.74 43.18
N LYS A 31 -50.45 32.46 42.17
CA LYS A 31 -51.05 32.49 40.83
C LYS A 31 -50.98 31.04 40.47
N ARG A 32 -52.13 30.36 40.49
CA ARG A 32 -52.26 29.00 39.98
C ARG A 32 -51.74 29.14 38.57
N SER A 33 -50.49 28.70 38.36
CA SER A 33 -49.84 28.73 37.05
C SER A 33 -50.87 28.16 36.10
N SER A 34 -51.26 28.96 35.10
CA SER A 34 -52.33 28.55 34.21
C SER A 34 -51.95 27.20 33.60
N ARG A 35 -52.92 26.35 33.30
CA ARG A 35 -52.64 25.04 32.67
C ARG A 35 -51.74 25.20 31.44
N SER A 36 -51.89 26.31 30.70
CA SER A 36 -51.03 26.71 29.59
C SER A 36 -49.58 27.01 29.98
N ASP A 37 -49.32 27.67 31.11
CA ASP A 37 -47.95 27.98 31.55
C ASP A 37 -47.21 26.74 32.06
N ASN A 38 -47.91 25.85 32.76
CA ASN A 38 -47.37 24.54 33.13
C ASN A 38 -47.08 23.68 31.89
N LEU A 39 -48.00 23.64 30.92
CA LEU A 39 -47.76 22.91 29.67
C LEU A 39 -46.54 23.48 28.92
N LYS A 40 -46.39 24.81 28.80
CA LYS A 40 -45.21 25.42 28.19
C LYS A 40 -43.90 25.08 28.91
N ARG A 41 -43.94 24.86 30.23
CA ARG A 41 -42.75 24.54 31.03
C ARG A 41 -42.37 23.05 31.03
N TYR A 42 -43.36 22.15 31.04
CA TYR A 42 -43.12 20.71 31.19
C TYR A 42 -43.18 19.92 29.87
N LEU A 43 -43.91 20.41 28.86
CA LEU A 43 -44.01 19.74 27.56
C LEU A 43 -42.64 19.62 26.85
N PRO A 44 -41.78 20.66 26.82
CA PRO A 44 -40.45 20.53 26.20
C PRO A 44 -39.59 19.48 26.91
N LYS A 45 -39.62 19.46 28.26
CA LYS A 45 -38.87 18.48 29.06
C LYS A 45 -39.39 17.05 28.85
N ALA A 46 -40.70 16.87 28.71
CA ALA A 46 -41.28 15.56 28.40
C ALA A 46 -40.98 15.10 26.96
N GLN A 47 -40.93 16.03 26.00
CA GLN A 47 -40.51 15.76 24.63
C GLN A 47 -39.03 15.37 24.55
N GLU A 48 -38.16 16.09 25.27
CA GLU A 48 -36.73 15.81 25.39
C GLU A 48 -36.49 14.43 26.02
N LEU A 49 -37.18 14.10 27.11
CA LEU A 49 -37.07 12.77 27.73
C LEU A 49 -37.53 11.65 26.79
N ARG A 50 -38.63 11.84 26.04
CA ARG A 50 -39.08 10.87 25.02
C ARG A 50 -38.09 10.73 23.88
N ALA A 51 -37.48 11.84 23.44
CA ALA A 51 -36.46 11.81 22.38
C ALA A 51 -35.21 11.06 22.85
N LEU A 52 -34.78 11.26 24.10
CA LEU A 52 -33.69 10.49 24.70
C LEU A 52 -34.04 9.01 24.83
N GLU A 53 -35.24 8.66 25.27
CA GLU A 53 -35.70 7.26 25.32
C GLU A 53 -35.69 6.60 23.92
N GLN A 54 -36.16 7.31 22.89
CA GLN A 54 -36.11 6.85 21.50
C GLN A 54 -34.68 6.76 20.94
N ALA A 55 -33.77 7.61 21.38
CA ALA A 55 -32.36 7.55 21.00
C ALA A 55 -31.65 6.36 21.67
N ARG A 56 -31.96 6.10 22.95
CA ARG A 56 -31.41 4.98 23.73
C ARG A 56 -31.86 3.60 23.24
N SER A 57 -32.97 3.50 22.51
CA SER A 57 -33.43 2.25 21.91
C SER A 57 -32.69 1.89 20.62
N LYS A 58 -31.91 2.82 20.04
CA LYS A 58 -31.06 2.57 18.88
C LYS A 58 -29.63 2.24 19.32
N PRO A 59 -28.94 1.33 18.64
CA PRO A 59 -27.53 1.06 18.95
C PRO A 59 -26.70 2.31 18.72
N VAL A 60 -25.90 2.71 19.71
CA VAL A 60 -25.03 3.89 19.57
C VAL A 60 -23.85 3.60 18.63
N VAL A 61 -23.44 2.34 18.52
CA VAL A 61 -22.39 1.90 17.59
C VAL A 61 -23.03 1.06 16.47
N GLU A 62 -23.23 1.67 15.30
CA GLU A 62 -23.90 1.01 14.16
C GLU A 62 -22.91 0.24 13.25
N GLY A 63 -21.62 0.63 13.23
CA GLY A 63 -20.62 0.12 12.30
C GLY A 63 -19.24 -0.10 12.93
N ALA A 64 -18.29 -0.54 12.10
CA ALA A 64 -16.89 -0.62 12.49
C ALA A 64 -16.33 0.79 12.77
N LEU A 65 -15.43 0.92 13.74
CA LEU A 65 -14.77 2.22 13.99
C LEU A 65 -13.88 2.60 12.81
N VAL A 66 -13.20 1.62 12.23
CA VAL A 66 -12.52 1.72 10.94
C VAL A 66 -12.79 0.44 10.15
N HIS A 67 -13.21 0.59 8.90
CA HIS A 67 -13.41 -0.54 8.00
C HIS A 67 -12.09 -1.26 7.69
N SER A 68 -12.11 -2.59 7.67
CA SER A 68 -10.93 -3.41 7.34
C SER A 68 -10.36 -3.13 5.96
N SER A 69 -11.19 -2.63 5.03
CA SER A 69 -10.74 -2.16 3.71
C SER A 69 -9.71 -1.02 3.76
N ALA A 70 -9.66 -0.24 4.84
CA ALA A 70 -8.67 0.81 5.03
C ALA A 70 -7.23 0.26 5.05
N LEU A 71 -7.04 -1.02 5.41
CA LEU A 71 -5.72 -1.67 5.37
C LEU A 71 -5.14 -1.72 3.95
N LYS A 72 -5.98 -1.69 2.90
CA LYS A 72 -5.55 -1.66 1.50
C LYS A 72 -4.91 -0.34 1.09
N GLU A 73 -5.18 0.75 1.81
CA GLU A 73 -4.63 2.08 1.51
C GLU A 73 -3.11 2.13 1.67
N PHE A 74 -2.56 1.24 2.51
CA PHE A 74 -1.15 1.17 2.87
C PHE A 74 -0.35 0.19 2.02
N LEU A 75 -0.99 -0.44 1.02
CA LEU A 75 -0.29 -1.29 0.08
C LEU A 75 0.51 -0.43 -0.91
N PRO A 76 1.65 -0.93 -1.42
CA PRO A 76 2.41 -0.25 -2.47
C PRO A 76 1.50 0.04 -3.67
N LYS A 77 1.44 1.31 -4.10
CA LYS A 77 0.62 1.76 -5.24
C LYS A 77 1.37 1.72 -6.58
N SER A 78 2.66 1.42 -6.57
CA SER A 78 3.49 1.40 -7.77
C SER A 78 3.11 0.23 -8.68
N PRO A 79 3.06 0.43 -10.00
CA PRO A 79 2.86 -0.69 -10.92
C PRO A 79 4.02 -1.68 -10.76
N ASP A 80 3.69 -2.97 -10.66
CA ASP A 80 4.68 -4.03 -10.65
C ASP A 80 5.19 -4.23 -12.08
N THR A 81 6.44 -3.85 -12.32
CA THR A 81 7.09 -3.92 -13.64
C THR A 81 8.12 -5.05 -13.74
N ARG A 82 8.04 -6.04 -12.84
CA ARG A 82 9.04 -7.12 -12.79
C ARG A 82 9.08 -7.98 -14.05
N ILE A 83 7.95 -8.19 -14.74
CA ILE A 83 7.93 -9.02 -15.94
C ILE A 83 8.55 -8.25 -17.11
N SER A 84 8.18 -6.98 -17.31
CA SER A 84 8.85 -6.15 -18.32
C SER A 84 10.35 -5.97 -18.05
N ALA A 85 10.76 -5.82 -16.78
CA ALA A 85 12.16 -5.76 -16.40
C ALA A 85 12.91 -7.06 -16.74
N ALA A 86 12.32 -8.22 -16.43
CA ALA A 86 12.90 -9.53 -16.77
C ALA A 86 13.03 -9.73 -18.29
N VAL A 87 12.00 -9.39 -19.05
CA VAL A 87 12.00 -9.43 -20.52
C VAL A 87 13.10 -8.51 -21.09
N SER A 88 13.19 -7.29 -20.59
CA SER A 88 14.20 -6.31 -21.03
C SER A 88 15.62 -6.75 -20.68
N ALA A 89 15.85 -7.26 -19.47
CA ALA A 89 17.14 -7.79 -19.04
C ALA A 89 17.59 -8.96 -19.93
N GLN A 90 16.68 -9.90 -20.21
CA GLN A 90 16.99 -11.03 -21.08
C GLN A 90 17.27 -10.60 -22.52
N ARG A 91 16.52 -9.63 -23.05
CA ARG A 91 16.82 -9.01 -24.36
C ARG A 91 18.23 -8.43 -24.39
N VAL A 92 18.61 -7.63 -23.40
CA VAL A 92 19.94 -6.99 -23.34
C VAL A 92 21.04 -8.03 -23.24
N ALA A 93 20.87 -9.05 -22.39
CA ALA A 93 21.83 -10.15 -22.26
C ALA A 93 22.04 -10.88 -23.60
N LEU A 94 20.96 -11.18 -24.32
CA LEU A 94 21.03 -11.80 -25.64
C LEU A 94 21.70 -10.90 -26.68
N GLN A 95 21.37 -9.61 -26.72
CA GLN A 95 22.00 -8.65 -27.64
C GLN A 95 23.51 -8.58 -27.41
N ASN A 96 23.97 -8.59 -26.16
CA ASN A 96 25.39 -8.61 -25.83
C ASN A 96 26.04 -9.92 -26.29
N ALA A 97 25.43 -11.07 -26.00
CA ALA A 97 25.96 -12.37 -26.43
C ALA A 97 26.06 -12.50 -27.96
N VAL A 98 25.09 -11.96 -28.70
CA VAL A 98 25.14 -11.88 -30.15
C VAL A 98 26.33 -11.03 -30.59
N ARG A 99 26.46 -9.80 -30.07
CA ARG A 99 27.57 -8.89 -30.41
C ARG A 99 28.95 -9.49 -30.14
N GLU A 100 29.12 -10.17 -29.01
CA GLU A 100 30.37 -10.84 -28.64
C GLU A 100 30.74 -11.97 -29.63
N GLU A 101 29.78 -12.79 -30.02
CA GLU A 101 30.00 -13.87 -30.99
C GLU A 101 30.35 -13.32 -32.38
N PHE A 102 29.72 -12.21 -32.79
CA PHE A 102 30.11 -11.52 -34.03
C PHE A 102 31.52 -10.96 -33.96
N ALA A 103 31.88 -10.27 -32.87
CA ALA A 103 33.22 -9.76 -32.67
C ALA A 103 34.29 -10.87 -32.71
N ARG A 104 33.99 -12.04 -32.12
CA ARG A 104 34.86 -13.22 -32.17
C ARG A 104 35.09 -13.70 -33.61
N ARG A 105 34.02 -13.87 -34.40
CA ARG A 105 34.12 -14.30 -35.81
C ARG A 105 34.87 -13.29 -36.67
N ALA A 106 34.66 -12.00 -36.45
CA ALA A 106 35.41 -10.95 -37.13
C ALA A 106 36.91 -11.02 -36.79
N ALA A 107 37.26 -11.22 -35.51
CA ALA A 107 38.64 -11.38 -35.07
C ALA A 107 39.31 -12.63 -35.68
N GLU A 108 38.58 -13.74 -35.80
CA GLU A 108 39.07 -14.95 -36.47
C GLU A 108 39.36 -14.70 -37.96
N LYS A 109 38.44 -14.06 -38.70
CA LYS A 109 38.66 -13.67 -40.11
C LYS A 109 39.91 -12.80 -40.27
N ILE A 110 40.05 -11.78 -39.42
CA ILE A 110 41.21 -10.88 -39.42
C ILE A 110 42.50 -11.67 -39.12
N SER A 111 42.47 -12.57 -38.14
CA SER A 111 43.63 -13.40 -37.82
C SER A 111 44.05 -14.32 -38.97
N VAL A 112 43.10 -14.83 -39.77
CA VAL A 112 43.43 -15.63 -40.96
C VAL A 112 44.12 -14.77 -42.01
N LEU A 113 43.59 -13.58 -42.30
CA LEU A 113 44.19 -12.64 -43.26
C LEU A 113 45.61 -12.23 -42.85
N LEU A 114 45.84 -11.95 -41.56
CA LEU A 114 47.18 -11.60 -41.06
C LEU A 114 48.18 -12.75 -41.24
N ARG A 115 47.78 -14.00 -40.96
CA ARG A 115 48.67 -15.16 -41.16
C ARG A 115 49.00 -15.40 -42.63
N GLN A 116 48.03 -15.18 -43.53
CA GLN A 116 48.25 -15.30 -44.98
C GLN A 116 49.22 -14.22 -45.46
N PHE A 117 49.02 -12.97 -45.04
CA PHE A 117 49.95 -11.88 -45.32
C PHE A 117 51.38 -12.20 -44.85
N GLU A 118 51.55 -12.68 -43.61
CA GLU A 118 52.86 -13.07 -43.08
C GLU A 118 53.53 -14.16 -43.93
N ALA A 119 52.78 -15.21 -44.29
CA ALA A 119 53.30 -16.30 -45.11
C ALA A 119 53.73 -15.83 -46.52
N GLU A 120 52.93 -14.98 -47.16
CA GLU A 120 53.20 -14.44 -48.49
C GLU A 120 54.32 -13.40 -48.48
N ALA A 121 54.44 -12.61 -47.42
CA ALA A 121 55.56 -11.69 -47.22
C ALA A 121 56.88 -12.45 -47.04
N VAL A 122 56.89 -13.54 -46.25
CA VAL A 122 58.08 -14.40 -46.09
C VAL A 122 58.46 -15.08 -47.41
N SER A 123 57.48 -15.61 -48.15
CA SER A 123 57.70 -16.20 -49.48
C SER A 123 58.27 -15.18 -50.47
N SER A 124 57.75 -13.95 -50.45
CA SER A 124 58.24 -12.85 -51.28
C SER A 124 59.68 -12.46 -50.93
N ALA A 125 60.02 -12.42 -49.63
CA ALA A 125 61.38 -12.16 -49.17
C ALA A 125 62.37 -13.26 -49.57
N GLN A 126 61.95 -14.52 -49.61
CA GLN A 126 62.79 -15.65 -50.03
C GLN A 126 63.02 -15.72 -51.54
N THR A 127 62.10 -15.18 -52.34
CA THR A 127 62.12 -15.33 -53.80
C THR A 127 62.54 -14.07 -54.56
N ALA A 128 62.54 -12.89 -53.90
CA ALA A 128 63.00 -11.64 -54.50
C ALA A 128 64.52 -11.67 -54.74
N GLN A 129 64.93 -11.25 -55.94
CA GLN A 129 66.35 -11.24 -56.33
C GLN A 129 67.02 -9.89 -56.04
N THR A 130 66.23 -8.85 -55.82
CA THR A 130 66.72 -7.49 -55.52
C THR A 130 65.91 -6.81 -54.41
N PRO A 131 66.50 -5.84 -53.68
CA PRO A 131 65.77 -5.04 -52.69
C PRO A 131 64.61 -4.24 -53.29
N GLN A 132 64.74 -3.73 -54.53
CA GLN A 132 63.66 -2.99 -55.20
C GLN A 132 62.47 -3.90 -55.53
N GLU A 133 62.73 -5.12 -55.98
CA GLU A 133 61.68 -6.11 -56.27
C GLU A 133 60.93 -6.51 -54.99
N LEU A 134 61.65 -6.72 -53.88
CA LEU A 134 61.02 -7.00 -52.60
C LEU A 134 60.12 -5.85 -52.12
N ALA A 135 60.59 -4.60 -52.25
CA ALA A 135 59.81 -3.43 -51.86
C ALA A 135 58.49 -3.32 -52.66
N ALA A 136 58.54 -3.52 -53.99
CA ALA A 136 57.36 -3.51 -54.83
C ALA A 136 56.36 -4.63 -54.47
N ARG A 137 56.84 -5.86 -54.23
CA ARG A 137 55.98 -6.98 -53.83
C ARG A 137 55.33 -6.77 -52.47
N VAL A 138 56.05 -6.20 -51.50
CA VAL A 138 55.51 -5.87 -50.18
C VAL A 138 54.46 -4.75 -50.26
N GLU A 139 54.67 -3.77 -51.14
CA GLU A 139 53.68 -2.70 -51.38
C GLU A 139 52.39 -3.25 -51.99
N GLU A 140 52.48 -4.15 -52.98
CA GLU A 140 51.33 -4.85 -53.56
C GLU A 140 50.59 -5.72 -52.54
N LEU A 141 51.32 -6.49 -51.72
CA LEU A 141 50.73 -7.28 -50.63
C LEU A 141 50.02 -6.39 -49.62
N ASN A 142 50.64 -5.29 -49.19
CA ASN A 142 50.01 -4.34 -48.27
C ASN A 142 48.73 -3.75 -48.87
N ALA A 143 48.73 -3.37 -50.14
CA ALA A 143 47.54 -2.86 -50.81
C ALA A 143 46.42 -3.91 -50.87
N HIS A 144 46.75 -5.16 -51.21
CA HIS A 144 45.80 -6.26 -51.26
C HIS A 144 45.14 -6.54 -49.90
N TYR A 145 45.94 -6.73 -48.84
CA TYR A 145 45.42 -7.08 -47.52
C TYR A 145 44.75 -5.90 -46.81
N ASN A 146 45.17 -4.65 -47.06
CA ASN A 146 44.41 -3.47 -46.60
C ASN A 146 43.03 -3.40 -47.26
N GLY A 147 42.93 -3.73 -48.55
CA GLY A 147 41.64 -3.85 -49.26
C GLY A 147 40.76 -4.95 -48.65
N ALA A 148 41.33 -6.12 -48.37
CA ALA A 148 40.62 -7.24 -47.74
C ALA A 148 40.13 -6.91 -46.31
N LEU A 149 40.98 -6.28 -45.49
CA LEU A 149 40.60 -5.83 -44.14
C LEU A 149 39.49 -4.78 -44.17
N THR A 150 39.53 -3.86 -45.14
CA THR A 150 38.47 -2.86 -45.34
C THR A 150 37.16 -3.52 -45.75
N ALA A 151 37.19 -4.53 -46.62
CA ALA A 151 36.01 -5.30 -47.01
C ALA A 151 35.39 -6.05 -45.82
N VAL A 152 36.21 -6.66 -44.96
CA VAL A 152 35.74 -7.26 -43.69
C VAL A 152 35.08 -6.19 -42.81
N GLY A 153 35.70 -5.02 -42.64
CA GLY A 153 35.10 -3.92 -41.86
C GLY A 153 33.75 -3.43 -42.41
N GLN A 154 33.60 -3.35 -43.73
CA GLN A 154 32.34 -2.98 -44.38
C GLN A 154 31.28 -4.07 -44.24
N GLU A 155 31.66 -5.34 -44.39
CA GLU A 155 30.77 -6.49 -44.18
C GLU A 155 30.24 -6.51 -42.74
N GLU A 156 31.12 -6.35 -41.75
CA GLU A 156 30.74 -6.36 -40.34
C GLU A 156 29.91 -5.11 -39.95
N ASN A 157 30.18 -3.92 -40.50
CA ASN A 157 29.32 -2.75 -40.31
C ASN A 157 27.91 -2.93 -40.89
N SER A 158 27.80 -3.61 -42.04
CA SER A 158 26.50 -3.96 -42.63
C SER A 158 25.72 -4.99 -41.81
N ARG A 159 26.42 -5.73 -40.93
CA ARG A 159 25.88 -6.71 -39.98
C ARG A 159 25.73 -6.16 -38.56
N SER A 160 25.73 -4.83 -38.39
CA SER A 160 25.57 -4.14 -37.09
C SER A 160 24.35 -4.57 -36.28
N TRP A 161 23.44 -5.34 -36.89
CA TRP A 161 22.46 -6.15 -36.18
C TRP A 161 22.41 -7.61 -36.66
N SER A 162 22.89 -8.47 -35.75
CA SER A 162 22.73 -9.93 -35.66
C SER A 162 21.35 -10.42 -35.29
N LEU A 163 20.60 -11.19 -36.11
CA LEU A 163 19.60 -12.07 -35.50
C LEU A 163 20.32 -13.16 -34.67
N PRO A 164 19.82 -13.48 -33.47
CA PRO A 164 20.38 -14.57 -32.68
C PRO A 164 20.23 -15.88 -33.45
N ASP A 165 21.25 -16.73 -33.41
CA ASP A 165 21.14 -18.05 -34.00
C ASP A 165 20.18 -18.96 -33.22
N LYS A 166 19.92 -20.16 -33.75
CA LYS A 166 19.01 -21.12 -33.12
C LYS A 166 19.47 -21.56 -31.72
N GLY A 167 20.78 -21.64 -31.50
CA GLY A 167 21.36 -22.02 -30.20
C GLY A 167 21.17 -20.91 -29.18
N GLN A 168 21.53 -19.69 -29.53
CA GLN A 168 21.35 -18.48 -28.71
C GLN A 168 19.88 -18.24 -28.37
N SER A 169 18.98 -18.38 -29.35
CA SER A 169 17.54 -18.25 -29.15
C SER A 169 16.99 -19.31 -28.19
N ARG A 170 17.47 -20.55 -28.31
CA ARG A 170 17.07 -21.66 -27.42
C ARG A 170 17.55 -21.42 -25.99
N LEU A 171 18.81 -21.02 -25.81
CA LEU A 171 19.38 -20.70 -24.49
C LEU A 171 18.60 -19.54 -23.84
N SER A 172 18.38 -18.45 -24.58
CA SER A 172 17.63 -17.31 -24.06
C SER A 172 16.21 -17.68 -23.62
N LYS A 173 15.54 -18.55 -24.38
CA LYS A 173 14.22 -19.08 -23.99
C LYS A 173 14.30 -19.89 -22.69
N GLN A 174 15.31 -20.73 -22.53
CA GLN A 174 15.50 -21.53 -21.30
C GLN A 174 15.79 -20.63 -20.09
N ASP A 175 16.63 -19.61 -20.26
CA ASP A 175 16.97 -18.67 -19.21
C ASP A 175 15.73 -17.86 -18.78
N LEU A 176 14.96 -17.34 -19.74
CA LEU A 176 13.72 -16.63 -19.41
C LEU A 176 12.71 -17.51 -18.68
N GLN A 177 12.58 -18.78 -19.10
CA GLN A 177 11.74 -19.74 -18.37
C GLN A 177 12.23 -19.98 -16.94
N GLN A 178 13.53 -20.00 -16.69
CA GLN A 178 14.08 -20.08 -15.33
C GLN A 178 13.81 -18.82 -14.52
N VAL A 179 13.99 -17.64 -15.14
CA VAL A 179 13.65 -16.35 -14.51
C VAL A 179 12.18 -16.34 -14.09
N PHE A 180 11.28 -16.77 -14.97
CA PHE A 180 9.85 -16.80 -14.65
C PHE A 180 9.47 -17.83 -13.59
N LYS A 181 10.16 -18.98 -13.53
CA LYS A 181 10.01 -19.91 -12.39
C LYS A 181 10.40 -19.26 -11.07
N ARG A 182 11.47 -18.44 -11.05
CA ARG A 182 11.88 -17.68 -9.86
C ARG A 182 10.85 -16.60 -9.51
N LEU A 183 10.36 -15.87 -10.52
CA LEU A 183 9.28 -14.89 -10.32
C LEU A 183 8.04 -15.54 -9.70
N SER A 184 7.63 -16.73 -10.10
CA SER A 184 6.49 -17.42 -9.45
C SER A 184 6.67 -17.57 -7.94
N ALA A 185 7.88 -17.92 -7.48
CA ALA A 185 8.17 -18.04 -6.05
C ALA A 185 8.19 -16.67 -5.34
N GLU A 186 8.70 -15.63 -6.01
CA GLU A 186 8.66 -14.26 -5.50
C GLU A 186 7.23 -13.74 -5.41
N LEU A 187 6.38 -14.05 -6.39
CA LEU A 187 4.96 -13.71 -6.40
C LEU A 187 4.21 -14.44 -5.27
N GLU A 188 4.55 -15.69 -4.98
CA GLU A 188 3.97 -16.41 -3.86
C GLU A 188 4.37 -15.79 -2.52
N ARG A 189 5.64 -15.39 -2.38
CA ARG A 189 6.11 -14.67 -1.20
C ARG A 189 5.37 -13.34 -1.05
N ASP A 190 5.29 -12.56 -2.12
CA ASP A 190 4.84 -11.17 -2.04
C ASP A 190 3.32 -11.06 -2.04
N TYR A 191 2.60 -11.84 -2.85
CA TYR A 191 1.15 -11.77 -3.07
C TYR A 191 0.38 -13.05 -2.68
N GLY A 192 1.07 -14.08 -2.18
CA GLY A 192 0.45 -15.33 -1.75
C GLY A 192 0.30 -16.38 -2.85
N ALA A 193 0.18 -17.63 -2.43
CA ALA A 193 0.10 -18.80 -3.33
C ALA A 193 -1.07 -18.74 -4.34
N PRO A 194 -2.29 -18.27 -3.97
CA PRO A 194 -3.39 -18.16 -4.93
C PRO A 194 -3.07 -17.21 -6.09
N CYS A 195 -2.47 -16.05 -5.79
CA CYS A 195 -2.04 -15.08 -6.80
C CYS A 195 -0.96 -15.68 -7.71
N ALA A 196 0.08 -16.29 -7.14
CA ALA A 196 1.16 -16.92 -7.90
C ALA A 196 0.64 -17.99 -8.89
N LYS A 197 -0.28 -18.84 -8.44
CA LYS A 197 -0.92 -19.86 -9.29
C LYS A 197 -1.73 -19.24 -10.43
N LYS A 198 -2.40 -18.11 -10.19
CA LYS A 198 -3.16 -17.38 -11.22
C LYS A 198 -2.28 -16.55 -12.16
N ALA A 199 -1.08 -16.18 -11.71
CA ALA A 199 -0.09 -15.46 -12.51
C ALA A 199 0.76 -16.39 -13.40
N GLU A 200 0.84 -17.69 -13.10
CA GLU A 200 1.61 -18.66 -13.91
C GLU A 200 1.26 -18.63 -15.42
N PRO A 201 -0.03 -18.57 -15.85
CA PRO A 201 -0.37 -18.42 -17.26
C PRO A 201 0.12 -17.11 -17.88
N VAL A 202 0.15 -16.02 -17.10
CA VAL A 202 0.65 -14.71 -17.56
C VAL A 202 2.15 -14.78 -17.82
N LEU A 203 2.92 -15.36 -16.88
CA LEU A 203 4.35 -15.57 -17.05
C LEU A 203 4.65 -16.46 -18.25
N ARG A 204 3.87 -17.52 -18.44
CA ARG A 204 4.02 -18.40 -19.61
C ARG A 204 3.72 -17.69 -20.93
N ALA A 205 2.64 -16.92 -20.98
CA ALA A 205 2.28 -16.12 -22.15
C ALA A 205 3.37 -15.09 -22.48
N ALA A 206 3.96 -14.44 -21.48
CA ALA A 206 5.08 -13.53 -21.66
C ALA A 206 6.31 -14.25 -22.25
N ALA A 207 6.58 -15.50 -21.84
CA ALA A 207 7.73 -16.26 -22.33
C ALA A 207 7.53 -16.68 -23.79
N ASP A 208 6.31 -17.09 -24.11
CA ASP A 208 5.94 -17.46 -25.47
C ASP A 208 5.90 -16.24 -26.39
N GLY A 209 5.43 -15.09 -25.90
CA GLY A 209 5.50 -13.80 -26.59
C GLY A 209 6.94 -13.36 -26.86
N TYR A 210 7.82 -13.43 -25.85
CA TYR A 210 9.25 -13.17 -26.02
C TYR A 210 9.88 -14.07 -27.09
N ALA A 211 9.60 -15.38 -27.03
CA ALA A 211 10.11 -16.34 -28.00
C ALA A 211 9.59 -16.07 -29.43
N LEU A 212 8.33 -15.63 -29.56
CA LEU A 212 7.76 -15.23 -30.84
C LEU A 212 8.53 -14.04 -31.42
N VAL A 213 8.74 -12.98 -30.62
CA VAL A 213 9.47 -11.77 -31.03
C VAL A 213 10.87 -12.12 -31.54
N LEU A 214 11.60 -12.99 -30.83
CA LEU A 214 12.93 -13.45 -31.27
C LEU A 214 12.93 -14.13 -32.65
N SER A 215 11.84 -14.82 -32.99
CA SER A 215 11.76 -15.63 -34.21
C SER A 215 11.16 -14.90 -35.41
N SER A 216 10.44 -13.79 -35.19
CA SER A 216 9.60 -13.15 -36.21
C SER A 216 10.06 -11.75 -36.63
N VAL A 217 10.75 -11.03 -35.75
CA VAL A 217 11.11 -9.63 -35.99
C VAL A 217 12.44 -9.51 -36.73
N LYS A 218 12.49 -8.62 -37.72
CA LYS A 218 13.62 -8.51 -38.67
C LYS A 218 14.43 -7.22 -38.54
N THR A 219 13.98 -6.26 -37.75
CA THR A 219 14.68 -4.99 -37.55
C THR A 219 14.94 -4.78 -36.05
N PRO A 220 16.02 -4.08 -35.68
CA PRO A 220 16.30 -3.73 -34.30
C PRO A 220 15.17 -2.90 -33.68
N GLU A 221 14.66 -1.91 -34.40
CA GLU A 221 13.65 -0.95 -33.92
C GLU A 221 12.35 -1.67 -33.57
N ASP A 222 11.87 -2.52 -34.48
CA ASP A 222 10.68 -3.33 -34.23
C ASP A 222 10.93 -4.30 -33.07
N LEU A 223 12.15 -4.83 -32.93
CA LEU A 223 12.46 -5.80 -31.86
C LEU A 223 12.39 -5.12 -30.49
N GLU A 224 12.88 -3.89 -30.37
CA GLU A 224 12.74 -3.10 -29.14
C GLU A 224 11.29 -2.82 -28.79
N GLU A 225 10.50 -2.37 -29.76
CA GLU A 225 9.09 -2.05 -29.56
C GLU A 225 8.29 -3.28 -29.14
N GLN A 226 8.48 -4.41 -29.82
CA GLN A 226 7.72 -5.63 -29.56
C GLN A 226 8.09 -6.24 -28.21
N PHE A 227 9.36 -6.21 -27.79
CA PHE A 227 9.74 -6.63 -26.44
C PHE A 227 9.15 -5.74 -25.35
N ALA A 228 9.19 -4.42 -25.55
CA ALA A 228 8.56 -3.49 -24.62
C ALA A 228 7.05 -3.71 -24.54
N ARG A 229 6.40 -4.06 -25.66
CA ARG A 229 4.97 -4.42 -25.68
C ARG A 229 4.69 -5.69 -24.89
N VAL A 230 5.41 -6.79 -25.14
CA VAL A 230 5.25 -8.07 -24.43
C VAL A 230 5.40 -7.88 -22.92
N GLY A 231 6.41 -7.11 -22.49
CA GLY A 231 6.61 -6.79 -21.08
C GLY A 231 5.44 -6.05 -20.46
N ARG A 232 4.97 -4.97 -21.10
CA ARG A 232 3.84 -4.16 -20.60
C ARG A 232 2.53 -4.93 -20.56
N GLU A 233 2.19 -5.65 -21.61
CA GLU A 233 0.98 -6.48 -21.67
C GLU A 233 0.96 -7.53 -20.55
N ALA A 234 2.13 -8.13 -20.25
CA ALA A 234 2.26 -9.08 -19.16
C ALA A 234 2.15 -8.43 -17.78
N ASP A 235 2.78 -7.27 -17.57
CA ASP A 235 2.65 -6.51 -16.32
C ASP A 235 1.20 -6.06 -16.08
N GLU A 236 0.49 -5.59 -17.11
CA GLU A 236 -0.92 -5.21 -17.02
C GLU A 236 -1.82 -6.41 -16.67
N ALA A 237 -1.61 -7.55 -17.33
CA ALA A 237 -2.33 -8.78 -17.02
C ALA A 237 -2.02 -9.26 -15.59
N PHE A 238 -0.76 -9.15 -15.16
CA PHE A 238 -0.36 -9.48 -13.80
C PHE A 238 -1.01 -8.55 -12.77
N ALA A 239 -1.06 -7.25 -13.02
CA ALA A 239 -1.70 -6.27 -12.14
C ALA A 239 -3.19 -6.60 -11.93
N GLN A 240 -3.89 -7.07 -12.97
CA GLN A 240 -5.29 -7.52 -12.83
C GLN A 240 -5.40 -8.77 -11.95
N VAL A 241 -4.48 -9.73 -12.09
CA VAL A 241 -4.44 -10.93 -11.24
C VAL A 241 -4.15 -10.54 -9.79
N ALA A 242 -3.17 -9.68 -9.54
CA ALA A 242 -2.81 -9.20 -8.21
C ALA A 242 -3.96 -8.42 -7.55
N ALA A 243 -4.70 -7.61 -8.31
CA ALA A 243 -5.86 -6.89 -7.78
C ALA A 243 -7.00 -7.82 -7.34
N GLN A 244 -7.16 -8.97 -8.02
CA GLN A 244 -8.26 -9.92 -7.75
C GLN A 244 -7.89 -10.98 -6.70
N TYR A 245 -6.67 -11.49 -6.75
CA TYR A 245 -6.24 -12.67 -5.98
C TYR A 245 -5.06 -12.39 -5.05
N GLY A 246 -4.54 -11.16 -5.05
CA GLY A 246 -3.39 -10.77 -4.24
C GLY A 246 -3.73 -10.74 -2.76
N ASP A 247 -2.90 -11.42 -1.97
CA ASP A 247 -2.87 -11.37 -0.53
C ASP A 247 -1.48 -10.91 -0.05
N PRO A 248 -1.20 -9.61 -0.19
CA PRO A 248 0.11 -9.08 0.11
C PRO A 248 0.44 -9.19 1.60
N ALA A 249 1.73 -9.29 1.91
CA ALA A 249 2.20 -9.11 3.27
C ALA A 249 1.85 -7.69 3.73
N LEU A 250 1.18 -7.57 4.87
CA LEU A 250 0.89 -6.28 5.48
C LEU A 250 2.12 -5.83 6.26
N ILE A 251 2.83 -4.85 5.72
CA ILE A 251 3.97 -4.19 6.37
C ILE A 251 3.61 -2.72 6.49
N LEU A 252 3.21 -2.31 7.68
CA LEU A 252 2.85 -0.92 7.97
C LEU A 252 4.07 -0.16 8.46
N SER A 253 4.25 1.06 7.95
CA SER A 253 5.19 2.00 8.58
C SER A 253 4.65 2.44 9.95
N ALA A 254 5.52 2.92 10.83
CA ALA A 254 5.10 3.47 12.11
C ALA A 254 4.14 4.67 11.94
N GLU A 255 4.32 5.45 10.87
CA GLU A 255 3.45 6.57 10.52
C GLU A 255 2.05 6.11 10.07
N ASP A 256 1.98 5.07 9.23
CA ASP A 256 0.71 4.49 8.78
C ASP A 256 -0.08 3.88 9.93
N ALA A 257 0.61 3.15 10.81
CA ALA A 257 0.00 2.58 12.01
C ALA A 257 -0.53 3.69 12.94
N ALA A 258 0.23 4.78 13.13
CA ALA A 258 -0.21 5.93 13.92
C ALA A 258 -1.41 6.66 13.28
N SER A 259 -1.44 6.78 11.95
CA SER A 259 -2.56 7.35 11.20
C SER A 259 -3.83 6.52 11.41
N LEU A 260 -3.74 5.20 11.29
CA LEU A 260 -4.87 4.30 11.51
C LEU A 260 -5.38 4.35 12.96
N LYS A 261 -4.47 4.39 13.93
CA LYS A 261 -4.78 4.60 15.35
C LYS A 261 -5.54 5.90 15.58
N ALA A 262 -5.08 7.01 14.99
CA ALA A 262 -5.74 8.31 15.13
C ALA A 262 -7.17 8.29 14.57
N ARG A 263 -7.40 7.58 13.44
CA ARG A 263 -8.76 7.39 12.88
C ARG A 263 -9.66 6.62 13.84
N MET A 264 -9.17 5.53 14.45
CA MET A 264 -9.92 4.76 15.45
C MET A 264 -10.29 5.60 16.67
N ILE A 265 -9.35 6.41 17.18
CA ILE A 265 -9.60 7.33 18.32
C ILE A 265 -10.65 8.37 17.96
N SER A 266 -10.53 9.00 16.78
CA SER A 266 -11.49 10.00 16.32
C SER A 266 -12.90 9.42 16.17
N ALA A 267 -13.02 8.22 15.60
CA ALA A 267 -14.29 7.51 15.51
C ALA A 267 -14.88 7.21 16.90
N HIS A 268 -14.06 6.77 17.86
CA HIS A 268 -14.52 6.54 19.22
C HIS A 268 -14.95 7.83 19.95
N GLN A 269 -14.29 8.96 19.72
CA GLN A 269 -14.69 10.25 20.30
C GLN A 269 -16.11 10.66 19.91
N GLN A 270 -16.57 10.30 18.70
CA GLN A 270 -17.96 10.52 18.29
C GLN A 270 -18.92 9.63 19.11
N VAL A 271 -18.53 8.38 19.35
CA VAL A 271 -19.28 7.45 20.22
C VAL A 271 -19.35 7.99 21.66
N GLU A 272 -18.24 8.52 22.20
CA GLU A 272 -18.21 9.14 23.53
C GLU A 272 -19.20 10.30 23.65
N GLN A 273 -19.27 11.17 22.64
CA GLN A 273 -20.19 12.32 22.65
C GLN A 273 -21.65 11.87 22.69
N GLU A 274 -22.02 10.81 21.96
CA GLU A 274 -23.37 10.26 22.01
C GLU A 274 -23.64 9.56 23.35
N PHE A 275 -22.67 8.81 23.90
CA PHE A 275 -22.80 8.22 25.23
C PHE A 275 -22.94 9.26 26.34
N GLU A 276 -22.20 10.37 26.29
CA GLU A 276 -22.31 11.45 27.27
C GLU A 276 -23.70 12.08 27.24
N LYS A 277 -24.24 12.35 26.04
CA LYS A 277 -25.60 12.90 25.88
C LYS A 277 -26.68 11.95 26.42
N LEU A 278 -26.53 10.64 26.19
CA LEU A 278 -27.56 9.65 26.54
C LEU A 278 -27.49 9.18 27.99
N TYR A 279 -26.29 9.02 28.55
CA TYR A 279 -26.06 8.33 29.82
C TYR A 279 -25.18 9.12 30.82
N GLY A 280 -24.52 10.20 30.38
CA GLY A 280 -23.66 11.03 31.21
C GLY A 280 -22.20 10.55 31.31
N LYS A 281 -21.39 11.29 32.07
CA LYS A 281 -19.92 11.15 32.10
C LYS A 281 -19.42 9.79 32.62
N ASP A 282 -20.12 9.18 33.57
CA ASP A 282 -19.71 7.89 34.12
C ASP A 282 -19.84 6.76 33.10
N ALA A 283 -20.77 6.87 32.14
CA ALA A 283 -20.91 5.94 31.03
C ALA A 283 -19.78 6.09 30.02
N VAL A 284 -19.29 7.32 29.80
CA VAL A 284 -18.13 7.59 28.94
C VAL A 284 -16.87 6.90 29.49
N LEU A 285 -16.66 6.93 30.81
CA LEU A 285 -15.52 6.23 31.43
C LEU A 285 -15.58 4.71 31.21
N GLN A 286 -16.77 4.11 31.28
CA GLN A 286 -16.96 2.70 30.99
C GLN A 286 -16.73 2.38 29.51
N ALA A 287 -17.23 3.23 28.60
CA ALA A 287 -17.00 3.10 27.16
C ALA A 287 -15.51 3.20 26.80
N ARG A 288 -14.76 4.12 27.43
CA ARG A 288 -13.31 4.26 27.26
C ARG A 288 -12.55 3.00 27.62
N ALA A 289 -12.90 2.35 28.73
CA ALA A 289 -12.25 1.10 29.13
C ALA A 289 -12.50 -0.05 28.13
N LEU A 290 -13.65 -0.07 27.44
CA LEU A 290 -13.91 -1.00 26.33
C LEU A 290 -13.03 -0.65 25.12
N PHE A 291 -12.96 0.64 24.77
CA PHE A 291 -12.17 1.11 23.63
C PHE A 291 -10.67 0.92 23.82
N GLU A 292 -10.10 1.12 25.00
CA GLU A 292 -8.69 0.86 25.27
C GLU A 292 -8.32 -0.61 25.00
N ARG A 293 -9.20 -1.55 25.35
CA ARG A 293 -8.99 -2.98 25.03
C ARG A 293 -9.03 -3.24 23.54
N TYR A 294 -10.00 -2.66 22.83
CA TYR A 294 -10.07 -2.73 21.37
C TYR A 294 -8.81 -2.14 20.72
N LEU A 295 -8.38 -0.97 21.18
CA LEU A 295 -7.22 -0.24 20.63
C LEU A 295 -5.93 -1.04 20.83
N ASN A 296 -5.71 -1.60 22.02
CA ASN A 296 -4.55 -2.45 22.29
C ASN A 296 -4.55 -3.72 21.41
N GLY A 297 -5.73 -4.31 21.18
CA GLY A 297 -5.89 -5.44 20.27
C GLY A 297 -5.56 -5.07 18.82
N ALA A 298 -6.05 -3.92 18.36
CA ALA A 298 -5.75 -3.39 17.04
C ALA A 298 -4.25 -3.08 16.88
N GLU A 299 -3.61 -2.46 17.87
CA GLU A 299 -2.17 -2.20 17.84
C GLU A 299 -1.34 -3.48 17.76
N THR A 300 -1.73 -4.52 18.51
CA THR A 300 -1.06 -5.83 18.48
C THR A 300 -1.18 -6.46 17.09
N LEU A 301 -2.37 -6.38 16.48
CA LEU A 301 -2.62 -6.86 15.13
C LEU A 301 -1.77 -6.12 14.10
N LEU A 302 -1.70 -4.79 14.17
CA LEU A 302 -0.96 -3.95 13.22
C LEU A 302 0.56 -4.09 13.36
N ALA A 303 1.04 -4.49 14.54
CA ALA A 303 2.45 -4.78 14.80
C ALA A 303 2.86 -6.20 14.37
N ALA A 304 1.91 -7.13 14.24
CA ALA A 304 2.18 -8.51 13.89
C ALA A 304 2.42 -8.64 12.37
N PRO A 305 3.52 -9.28 11.94
CA PRO A 305 3.71 -9.60 10.52
C PRO A 305 2.63 -10.60 10.10
N GLY A 306 1.92 -10.29 9.02
CA GLY A 306 0.81 -11.10 8.57
C GLY A 306 0.41 -10.84 7.12
N ARG A 307 -0.48 -11.68 6.63
CA ARG A 307 -1.15 -11.48 5.35
C ARG A 307 -2.29 -10.48 5.52
N LEU A 308 -2.55 -9.68 4.48
CA LEU A 308 -3.64 -8.72 4.48
C LEU A 308 -4.97 -9.39 4.81
N SER A 309 -5.26 -10.56 4.21
CA SER A 309 -6.48 -11.33 4.46
C SER A 309 -6.67 -11.62 5.96
N SER A 310 -5.66 -12.21 6.61
CA SER A 310 -5.68 -12.49 8.04
C SER A 310 -5.83 -11.22 8.89
N ALA A 311 -5.15 -10.13 8.53
CA ALA A 311 -5.27 -8.87 9.25
C ALA A 311 -6.67 -8.25 9.10
N THR A 312 -7.28 -8.36 7.91
CA THR A 312 -8.65 -7.90 7.68
C THR A 312 -9.66 -8.69 8.50
N GLU A 313 -9.55 -10.02 8.53
CA GLU A 313 -10.43 -10.89 9.31
C GLU A 313 -10.32 -10.61 10.81
N GLN A 314 -9.09 -10.47 11.33
CA GLN A 314 -8.87 -10.18 12.74
C GLN A 314 -9.37 -8.78 13.13
N LEU A 315 -9.21 -7.77 12.26
CA LEU A 315 -9.72 -6.42 12.51
C LEU A 315 -11.26 -6.39 12.47
N ASP A 316 -11.88 -7.15 11.56
CA ASP A 316 -13.34 -7.29 11.52
C ASP A 316 -13.88 -8.02 12.77
N ALA A 317 -13.17 -9.04 13.24
CA ALA A 317 -13.50 -9.72 14.50
C ALA A 317 -13.37 -8.78 15.72
N LEU A 318 -12.31 -7.97 15.79
CA LEU A 318 -12.14 -6.95 16.83
C LEU A 318 -13.26 -5.90 16.79
N ASN A 319 -13.63 -5.42 15.60
CA ASN A 319 -14.75 -4.49 15.43
C ASN A 319 -16.09 -5.11 15.86
N ALA A 320 -16.32 -6.39 15.56
CA ALA A 320 -17.52 -7.10 15.98
C ALA A 320 -17.59 -7.24 17.51
N ALA A 321 -16.49 -7.67 18.14
CA ALA A 321 -16.40 -7.80 19.60
C ALA A 321 -16.61 -6.45 20.31
N TYR A 322 -15.99 -5.37 19.81
CA TYR A 322 -16.19 -4.02 20.36
C TYR A 322 -17.66 -3.57 20.27
N ARG A 323 -18.34 -3.85 19.15
CA ARG A 323 -19.78 -3.54 19.01
C ARG A 323 -20.65 -4.32 19.99
N GLU A 324 -20.37 -5.61 20.17
CA GLU A 324 -21.08 -6.46 21.12
C GLU A 324 -20.90 -5.94 22.56
N ASP A 325 -19.66 -5.64 22.95
CA ASP A 325 -19.31 -5.06 24.24
C ASP A 325 -20.03 -3.72 24.48
N MET A 326 -20.05 -2.84 23.48
CA MET A 326 -20.74 -1.54 23.57
C MET A 326 -22.26 -1.67 23.62
N ALA A 327 -22.85 -2.63 22.90
CA ALA A 327 -24.27 -2.93 22.97
C ALA A 327 -24.66 -3.49 24.34
N ALA A 328 -23.85 -4.39 24.91
CA ALA A 328 -24.05 -4.92 26.25
C ALA A 328 -23.97 -3.81 27.32
N LEU A 329 -22.98 -2.90 27.19
CA LEU A 329 -22.90 -1.72 28.06
C LEU A 329 -24.16 -0.85 27.94
N GLN A 330 -24.65 -0.63 26.73
CA GLN A 330 -25.86 0.16 26.49
C GLN A 330 -27.09 -0.46 27.15
N VAL A 331 -27.29 -1.77 27.02
CA VAL A 331 -28.39 -2.50 27.68
C VAL A 331 -28.31 -2.34 29.19
N LYS A 332 -27.14 -2.56 29.78
CA LYS A 332 -26.93 -2.41 31.23
C LYS A 332 -27.24 -0.99 31.70
N LEU A 333 -26.81 0.03 30.97
CA LEU A 333 -27.07 1.43 31.32
C LEU A 333 -28.55 1.80 31.19
N ASN A 334 -29.26 1.23 30.22
CA ASN A 334 -30.71 1.37 30.08
C ASN A 334 -31.44 0.76 31.28
N GLU A 335 -31.07 -0.46 31.68
CA GLU A 335 -31.64 -1.14 32.85
C GLU A 335 -31.38 -0.35 34.14
N ASP A 336 -30.15 0.14 34.35
CA ASP A 336 -29.79 0.96 35.51
C ASP A 336 -30.62 2.26 35.57
N LEU A 337 -30.89 2.88 34.41
CA LEU A 337 -31.72 4.08 34.34
C LEU A 337 -33.19 3.78 34.67
N GLU A 338 -33.75 2.68 34.15
CA GLU A 338 -35.11 2.25 34.48
C GLU A 338 -35.28 1.98 35.97
N GLN A 339 -34.32 1.28 36.58
CA GLN A 339 -34.33 1.02 38.02
C GLN A 339 -34.28 2.32 38.84
N LYS A 340 -33.41 3.27 38.46
CA LYS A 340 -33.34 4.60 39.11
C LYS A 340 -34.65 5.38 38.96
N LEU A 341 -35.29 5.31 37.80
CA LEU A 341 -36.60 5.96 37.57
C LEU A 341 -37.71 5.32 38.39
N LEU A 342 -37.74 3.99 38.51
CA LEU A 342 -38.68 3.27 39.36
C LEU A 342 -38.48 3.62 40.85
N ALA A 343 -37.24 3.63 41.33
CA ALA A 343 -36.92 4.03 42.70
C ALA A 343 -37.34 5.49 43.00
N ALA A 344 -37.10 6.41 42.05
CA ALA A 344 -37.51 7.81 42.19
C ALA A 344 -39.03 8.01 42.20
N ARG A 345 -39.80 7.12 41.54
CA ARG A 345 -41.27 7.12 41.60
C ARG A 345 -41.80 6.64 42.95
N ILE A 346 -41.10 5.73 43.63
CA ILE A 346 -41.51 5.19 44.94
C ILE A 346 -41.23 6.19 46.08
N VAL A 347 -40.18 7.01 45.96
CA VAL A 347 -39.75 7.96 47.03
C VAL A 347 -40.52 9.30 47.02
N ARG A 348 -41.35 9.58 46.00
CA ARG A 348 -42.31 10.70 46.04
C ARG A 348 -43.72 10.18 46.37
N PRO A 349 -44.12 10.08 47.66
CA PRO A 349 -45.53 10.07 47.97
C PRO A 349 -46.13 11.44 47.59
N LEU A 350 -47.36 11.40 47.10
CA LEU A 350 -48.19 12.55 46.73
C LEU A 350 -48.27 13.62 47.82
#